data_AF-A0A8I1PIJ3-F1
#
_entry.id   AF-A0A8I1PIJ3-F1
#
_cell.length_a   1.000
_cell.length_b   1.000
_cell.length_c   1.000
_cell.angle_alpha   90.00
_cell.angle_beta   90.00
_cell.angle_gamma   90.00
#
_symmetry.space_group_name_H-M   'P 1'
#
loop_
_entity.id
_entity.type
_entity.pdbx_description
1 polymer ?
#
loop_
_entity_poly.entity_id
_entity_poly.type
_entity_poly.pdbx_seq_one_letter_code
_entity_poly.pdbx_strand_id
1 'polypeptide(L)'
;MTTWGVAALAMLVTGLVPAAWLAARGSAVARLVGLELAGAVTVPLLLILAAVSGVTSTLVLPVTLALLTFAGTLVFTRLLAGRRGR
;
A
#
# COMPACT_ATOMS: atom_id res chain seq x y z
N MET A 1 10.32 16.76 16.84
CA MET A 1 9.86 15.63 16.00
C MET A 1 11.08 14.95 15.43
N THR A 2 11.21 13.63 15.54
CA THR A 2 12.34 12.91 14.94
C THR A 2 12.27 13.02 13.41
N THR A 3 13.41 13.05 12.73
CA THR A 3 13.50 13.13 11.26
C THR A 3 12.68 12.02 10.57
N TRP A 4 12.70 10.82 11.16
CA TRP A 4 11.87 9.68 10.76
C TRP A 4 10.36 9.94 10.89
N GLY A 5 9.91 10.66 11.92
CA GLY A 5 8.50 11.02 12.07
C GLY A 5 8.01 11.97 10.98
N VAL A 6 8.87 12.90 10.54
CA VAL A 6 8.55 13.80 9.42
C VAL A 6 8.47 13.02 8.10
N ALA A 7 9.39 12.08 7.86
CA ALA A 7 9.35 11.20 6.69
C ALA A 7 8.08 10.34 6.64
N ALA A 8 7.67 9.76 7.78
CA ALA A 8 6.43 9.00 7.90
C ALA A 8 5.19 9.86 7.61
N LEU A 9 5.13 11.07 8.18
CA LEU A 9 4.04 12.00 7.93
C LEU A 9 3.98 12.42 6.46
N ALA A 10 5.13 12.73 5.86
CA ALA A 10 5.21 13.06 4.44
C ALA A 10 4.69 11.91 3.57
N MET A 11 5.12 10.66 3.80
CA MET A 11 4.61 9.49 3.06
C MET A 11 3.12 9.26 3.24
N LEU A 12 2.60 9.46 4.45
CA LEU A 12 1.17 9.33 4.73
C LEU A 12 0.36 10.32 3.90
N VAL A 13 0.78 11.59 3.90
CA VAL A 13 0.03 12.67 3.23
C VAL A 13 0.22 12.63 1.72
N THR A 14 1.44 12.43 1.22
CA THR A 14 1.73 12.50 -0.23
C THR A 14 1.54 11.19 -0.95
N GLY A 15 1.65 10.05 -0.26
CA GLY A 15 1.51 8.73 -0.87
C GLY A 15 0.13 8.11 -0.63
N LEU A 16 -0.31 8.04 0.63
CA LEU A 16 -1.52 7.29 0.98
C LEU A 16 -2.81 8.01 0.60
N VAL A 17 -2.87 9.34 0.77
CA VAL A 17 -4.07 10.14 0.41
C VAL A 17 -4.41 10.03 -1.08
N PRO A 18 -3.49 10.27 -2.04
CA PRO A 18 -3.82 10.12 -3.46
C PRO A 18 -4.09 8.67 -3.85
N ALA A 19 -3.37 7.70 -3.25
CA ALA A 19 -3.64 6.28 -3.49
C ALA A 19 -5.05 5.87 -3.05
N ALA A 20 -5.49 6.31 -1.86
CA ALA A 20 -6.83 6.07 -1.35
C ALA A 20 -7.90 6.75 -2.22
N TRP A 21 -7.63 7.97 -2.68
CA TRP A 21 -8.53 8.68 -3.59
C TRP A 21 -8.71 7.93 -4.92
N LEU A 22 -7.62 7.43 -5.51
CA LEU A 22 -7.64 6.65 -6.74
C LEU A 22 -8.29 5.27 -6.55
N ALA A 23 -8.09 4.63 -5.38
CA ALA A 23 -8.72 3.35 -5.04
C ALA A 23 -10.25 3.45 -4.86
N ALA A 24 -10.74 4.61 -4.43
CA ALA A 24 -12.15 4.87 -4.17
C ALA A 24 -12.94 5.34 -5.40
N ARG A 25 -12.28 5.79 -6.47
CA ARG A 25 -12.93 6.43 -7.63
C ARG A 25 -12.49 5.83 -8.97
N GLY A 26 -13.31 6.04 -10.00
CA GLY A 26 -12.97 5.73 -11.39
C GLY A 26 -13.24 4.27 -11.80
N SER A 27 -12.60 3.86 -12.89
CA SER A 27 -12.76 2.53 -13.48
C SER A 27 -12.15 1.43 -12.59
N ALA A 28 -12.54 0.17 -12.80
CA ALA A 28 -11.97 -0.94 -12.05
C ALA A 28 -10.44 -1.07 -12.20
N VAL A 29 -9.87 -0.62 -13.32
CA VAL A 29 -8.41 -0.54 -13.52
C VAL A 29 -7.81 0.58 -12.66
N ALA A 30 -8.42 1.78 -12.65
CA ALA A 30 -7.94 2.90 -11.84
C ALA A 30 -7.94 2.57 -10.35
N ARG A 31 -8.99 1.89 -9.88
CA ARG A 31 -9.10 1.44 -8.48
C ARG A 31 -8.03 0.42 -8.11
N LEU A 32 -7.68 -0.48 -9.03
CA LEU A 32 -6.59 -1.45 -8.84
C LEU A 32 -5.22 -0.78 -8.75
N VAL A 33 -4.96 0.20 -9.63
CA VAL A 33 -3.74 1.02 -9.55
C VAL A 33 -3.66 1.76 -8.22
N GLY A 34 -4.77 2.34 -7.75
CA GLY A 34 -4.83 3.01 -6.44
C GLY A 34 -4.53 2.06 -5.28
N LEU A 35 -5.06 0.84 -5.33
CA LEU A 35 -4.79 -0.21 -4.35
C LEU A 35 -3.30 -0.62 -4.33
N GLU A 36 -2.68 -0.73 -5.50
CA GLU A 36 -1.26 -1.08 -5.58
C GLU A 36 -0.35 0.03 -5.08
N LEU A 37 -0.65 1.28 -5.45
CA LEU A 37 0.06 2.43 -4.90
C LEU A 37 -0.09 2.52 -3.38
N ALA A 38 -1.27 2.19 -2.84
CA ALA A 38 -1.49 2.17 -1.39
C ALA A 38 -0.60 1.11 -0.71
N GLY A 39 -0.49 -0.09 -1.28
CA GLY A 39 0.43 -1.12 -0.81
C GLY A 39 1.89 -0.68 -0.84
N ALA A 40 2.34 -0.18 -1.99
CA ALA A 40 3.71 0.28 -2.22
C ALA A 40 4.15 1.42 -1.28
N VAL A 41 3.22 2.28 -0.84
CA VAL A 41 3.49 3.34 0.14
C VAL A 41 3.40 2.83 1.58
N THR A 42 2.42 1.97 1.89
CA THR A 42 2.15 1.55 3.28
C THR A 42 3.24 0.62 3.82
N VAL A 43 3.83 -0.24 2.99
CA VAL A 43 4.93 -1.13 3.40
C VAL A 43 6.15 -0.32 3.92
N PRO A 44 6.74 0.60 3.16
CA PRO A 44 7.85 1.43 3.65
C PRO A 44 7.44 2.37 4.80
N LEU A 45 6.19 2.85 4.85
CA LEU A 45 5.69 3.59 6.01
C LEU A 45 5.75 2.75 7.29
N LEU A 46 5.29 1.50 7.23
CA LEU A 46 5.38 0.55 8.35
C LEU A 46 6.83 0.22 8.72
N LEU A 47 7.75 0.18 7.75
CA LEU A 47 9.18 0.01 8.03
C LEU A 47 9.76 1.20 8.80
N ILE A 48 9.39 2.43 8.44
CA ILE A 48 9.81 3.63 9.18
C ILE A 48 9.26 3.59 10.61
N LEU A 49 7.99 3.23 10.79
CA LEU A 49 7.38 3.09 12.11
C LEU A 49 8.06 1.99 12.94
N ALA A 50 8.36 0.85 12.32
CA ALA A 50 9.11 -0.24 12.95
C ALA A 50 10.51 0.23 13.40
N ALA A 51 11.22 0.97 12.54
CA ALA A 51 12.54 1.53 12.86
C ALA A 51 12.49 2.51 14.06
N VAL A 52 11.43 3.31 14.18
CA VAL A 52 11.22 4.20 15.33
C VAL A 52 10.90 3.43 16.61
N SER A 53 10.18 2.31 16.51
CA SER A 53 9.79 1.50 17.67
C SER A 53 10.95 0.71 18.29
N GLY A 54 11.99 0.38 17.50
CA GLY A 54 13.13 -0.42 17.94
C GLY A 54 12.82 -1.89 18.26
N VAL A 55 11.57 -2.34 18.11
CA VAL A 55 11.13 -3.70 18.43
C VAL A 55 11.08 -4.53 17.16
N THR A 56 11.96 -5.54 17.04
CA THR A 56 12.06 -6.41 15.84
C THR A 56 10.74 -7.08 15.46
N SER A 57 9.88 -7.41 16.45
CA SER A 57 8.57 -8.03 16.19
C SER A 57 7.65 -7.18 15.31
N THR A 58 7.86 -5.85 15.23
CA THR A 58 7.04 -4.96 14.37
C THR A 58 7.28 -5.16 12.87
N LEU A 59 8.37 -5.83 12.47
CA LEU A 59 8.66 -6.16 11.06
C LEU A 59 7.70 -7.20 10.46
N VAL A 60 6.95 -7.93 11.29
CA VAL A 60 5.94 -8.87 10.79
C VAL A 60 4.86 -8.17 9.95
N LEU A 61 4.50 -6.93 10.32
CA LEU A 61 3.46 -6.16 9.67
C LEU A 61 3.84 -5.77 8.22
N PRO A 62 4.98 -5.09 7.96
CA PRO A 62 5.36 -4.73 6.59
C PRO A 62 5.60 -5.95 5.70
N VAL A 63 6.19 -7.04 6.23
CA VAL A 63 6.44 -8.26 5.45
C VAL A 63 5.14 -8.95 5.06
N THR A 64 4.22 -9.13 6.02
CA THR A 64 2.91 -9.75 5.74
C THR A 64 2.10 -8.91 4.76
N LEU A 65 2.11 -7.58 4.94
CA LEU A 65 1.41 -6.68 4.03
C LEU A 65 2.00 -6.74 2.61
N ALA A 66 3.34 -6.77 2.46
CA ALA A 66 3.98 -6.88 1.16
C ALA A 66 3.50 -8.13 0.39
N LEU A 67 3.48 -9.30 1.06
CA LEU A 67 2.97 -10.54 0.46
C LEU A 67 1.49 -10.44 0.09
N LEU A 68 0.68 -9.84 0.96
CA LEU A 68 -0.76 -9.69 0.73
C LEU A 68 -1.06 -8.73 -0.42
N THR A 69 -0.31 -7.63 -0.56
CA THR A 69 -0.49 -6.67 -1.67
C THR A 69 -0.23 -7.34 -3.01
N PHE A 70 0.87 -8.07 -3.12
CA PHE A 70 1.23 -8.83 -4.32
C PHE A 70 0.20 -9.91 -4.68
N ALA A 71 -0.21 -10.71 -3.70
CA ALA A 71 -1.24 -11.72 -3.93
C ALA A 71 -2.59 -11.09 -4.31
N GLY A 72 -2.97 -10.00 -3.64
CA GLY A 72 -4.20 -9.27 -3.88
C GLY A 72 -4.30 -8.71 -5.29
N THR A 73 -3.25 -8.07 -5.80
CA THR A 73 -3.26 -7.55 -7.17
C THR A 73 -3.26 -8.67 -8.21
N LEU A 74 -2.57 -9.79 -8.01
CA LEU A 74 -2.69 -10.94 -8.91
C LEU A 74 -4.14 -11.48 -8.97
N VAL A 75 -4.81 -11.56 -7.83
CA VAL A 75 -6.22 -11.97 -7.77
C VAL A 75 -7.11 -10.96 -8.50
N PHE A 76 -6.97 -9.66 -8.22
CA PHE A 76 -7.80 -8.64 -8.86
C PHE A 76 -7.52 -8.47 -10.35
N THR A 77 -6.27 -8.55 -10.79
CA THR A 77 -5.91 -8.56 -12.22
C THR A 77 -6.53 -9.75 -12.94
N ARG A 78 -6.46 -10.95 -12.36
CA ARG A 78 -7.10 -12.15 -12.92
C ARG A 78 -8.62 -12.01 -13.03
N LEU A 79 -9.28 -11.50 -11.99
CA LEU A 79 -10.73 -11.25 -12.03
C LEU A 79 -11.11 -10.23 -13.11
N LEU A 80 -10.28 -9.21 -13.31
CA LEU A 80 -10.51 -8.17 -14.30
C LEU A 80 -10.29 -8.68 -15.73
N ALA A 81 -9.27 -9.51 -15.95
CA ALA A 81 -9.03 -10.20 -17.21
C ALA A 81 -10.20 -11.13 -17.58
N GLY A 82 -10.74 -11.88 -16.60
CA GLY A 82 -11.88 -12.76 -16.81
C GLY A 82 -13.18 -12.05 -17.19
N ARG A 83 -13.35 -10.77 -16.83
CA ARG A 83 -14.51 -9.95 -17.24
C ARG A 83 -14.41 -9.34 -18.63
N ARG A 84 -13.21 -9.27 -19.22
CA ARG A 84 -13.01 -8.76 -20.60
C ARG A 84 -13.25 -9.83 -21.67
N GLY A 85 -13.22 -11.11 -21.30
CA GLY A 85 -13.42 -12.25 -22.21
C GLY A 85 -14.85 -12.80 -22.26
N ARG A 86 -15.82 -12.10 -21.66
CA ARG A 86 -17.27 -12.35 -21.75
C ARG A 86 -17.93 -11.12 -22.34
#